data_AF-A0A497VB36-F1
#
_entry.id   AF-A0A497VB36-F1
#
_cell.length_a   1.000
_cell.length_b   1.000
_cell.length_c   1.000
_cell.angle_alpha   90.00
_cell.angle_beta   90.00
_cell.angle_gamma   90.00
#
_symmetry.space_group_name_H-M   'P 1'
#
loop_
_entity.id
_entity.type
_entity.pdbx_description
1 polymer ?
#
loop_
_entity_poly.entity_id
_entity_poly.type
_entity_poly.pdbx_seq_one_letter_code
_entity_poly.pdbx_strand_id
1 'polypeptide(L)'
;MTSEEFDNKCDFYLAEVYKSTSGLYSLPRIVENNKEIQVMKYLVQQNLVIDVNMEFYRITQFGRQVYEIGGWLKYLQFQKEETEEKKNKEKKEYEKLKHELELVQKTLEDYDKTKKDVKASLKVSIWSVIIAALALLGLIIQIILTV
;
A
#
# COMPACT_ATOMS: atom_id res chain seq x y z
N MET A 1 34.25 3.42 -5.70
CA MET A 1 33.52 3.94 -4.54
C MET A 1 32.29 3.10 -4.46
N THR A 2 32.16 2.31 -3.40
CA THR A 2 30.97 1.48 -3.17
C THR A 2 29.78 2.40 -2.83
N SER A 3 28.56 1.86 -2.84
CA SER A 3 27.36 2.62 -2.43
C SER A 3 27.49 3.10 -0.98
N GLU A 4 27.99 2.25 -0.10
CA GLU A 4 28.17 2.57 1.31
C GLU A 4 29.23 3.66 1.52
N GLU A 5 30.37 3.57 0.82
CA GLU A 5 31.38 4.63 0.83
C GLU A 5 30.83 5.96 0.31
N PHE A 6 29.95 5.92 -0.69
CA PHE A 6 29.31 7.11 -1.23
C PHE A 6 28.37 7.77 -0.21
N ASP A 7 27.50 6.98 0.42
CA ASP A 7 26.55 7.50 1.42
C ASP A 7 27.25 8.02 2.67
N ASN A 8 28.32 7.36 3.12
CA ASN A 8 29.19 7.86 4.19
C ASN A 8 29.83 9.21 3.82
N LYS A 9 30.25 9.38 2.56
CA LYS A 9 30.76 10.68 2.08
C LYS A 9 29.66 11.74 2.03
N CYS A 10 28.47 11.41 1.55
CA CYS A 10 27.31 12.33 1.58
C CYS A 10 27.05 12.84 2.99
N ASP A 11 27.05 11.94 3.98
CA ASP A 11 26.84 12.29 5.39
C ASP A 11 27.94 13.21 5.92
N PHE A 12 29.20 12.87 5.63
CA PHE A 12 30.36 13.68 5.98
C PHE A 12 30.25 15.10 5.41
N TYR A 13 30.05 15.27 4.10
CA TYR A 13 30.00 16.60 3.50
C TYR A 13 28.77 17.39 3.92
N LEU A 14 27.63 16.74 4.14
CA LEU A 14 26.45 17.42 4.68
C LEU A 14 26.76 18.02 6.06
N ALA A 15 27.45 17.26 6.92
CA ALA A 15 27.87 17.73 8.23
C ALA A 15 28.87 18.90 8.14
N GLU A 16 29.83 18.83 7.23
CA GLU A 16 30.82 19.89 7.02
C GLU A 16 30.16 21.18 6.51
N VAL A 17 29.21 21.07 5.57
CA VAL A 17 28.46 22.22 5.06
C VAL A 17 27.57 22.83 6.15
N TYR A 18 26.94 21.99 6.98
CA TYR A 18 26.12 22.46 8.11
C TYR A 18 26.94 23.21 9.17
N LYS A 19 28.11 22.67 9.52
CA LYS A 19 28.99 23.21 10.58
C LYS A 19 29.79 24.44 10.14
N SER A 20 29.79 24.78 8.84
CA SER A 20 30.51 25.95 8.35
C SER A 20 30.04 27.24 9.04
N THR A 21 30.95 27.88 9.76
CA THR A 21 30.71 29.11 10.54
C THR A 21 30.37 30.31 9.67
N SER A 22 30.79 30.31 8.40
CA SER A 22 30.46 31.35 7.41
C SER A 22 29.12 31.08 6.70
N GLY A 23 28.49 29.93 6.95
CA GLY A 23 27.34 29.46 6.19
C GLY A 23 27.66 29.15 4.72
N LEU A 24 28.96 29.04 4.39
CA LEU A 24 29.50 28.71 3.07
C LEU A 24 30.63 27.70 3.26
N TYR A 25 30.53 26.54 2.63
CA TYR A 25 31.56 25.52 2.65
C TYR A 25 32.24 25.43 1.29
N SER A 26 33.53 25.70 1.23
CA SER A 26 34.33 25.41 0.05
C SER A 26 34.91 24.01 0.16
N LEU A 27 34.78 23.20 -0.89
CA LEU A 27 35.60 21.99 -0.99
C LEU A 27 37.08 22.38 -0.94
N PRO A 28 37.93 21.67 -0.17
CA PRO A 28 39.36 21.96 -0.17
C PRO A 28 39.90 21.84 -1.60
N ARG A 29 40.60 22.89 -2.06
CA ARG A 29 41.16 23.02 -3.43
C ARG A 29 42.11 21.88 -3.86
N ILE A 30 42.47 20.99 -2.93
CA ILE A 30 43.34 19.82 -3.14
C ILE A 30 42.57 18.64 -3.76
N VAL A 31 41.24 18.75 -3.95
CA VAL A 31 40.44 17.64 -4.48
C VAL A 31 40.02 17.90 -5.93
N GLU A 32 40.96 17.70 -6.85
CA GLU A 32 40.67 17.33 -8.25
C GLU A 32 40.26 15.84 -8.38
N ASN A 33 39.59 15.30 -7.36
CA ASN A 33 39.14 13.92 -7.35
C ASN A 33 37.66 13.90 -7.77
N ASN A 34 37.40 13.48 -9.01
CA ASN A 34 36.07 13.44 -9.67
C ASN A 34 34.95 12.88 -8.76
N LYS A 35 35.29 11.97 -7.85
CA LYS A 35 34.36 11.33 -6.90
C LYS A 35 33.76 12.28 -5.86
N GLU A 36 34.50 13.27 -5.35
CA GLU A 36 33.98 14.19 -4.32
C GLU A 36 33.09 15.27 -4.94
N ILE A 37 33.45 15.70 -6.15
CA ILE A 37 32.58 16.53 -6.98
C ILE A 37 31.26 15.81 -7.27
N GLN A 38 31.29 14.50 -7.53
CA GLN A 38 30.06 13.71 -7.72
C GLN A 38 29.20 13.67 -6.46
N VAL A 39 29.79 13.53 -5.28
CA VAL A 39 29.05 13.58 -4.00
C VAL A 39 28.40 14.95 -3.80
N MET A 40 29.13 16.05 -3.99
CA MET A 40 28.55 17.38 -3.84
C MET A 40 27.45 17.66 -4.87
N LYS A 41 27.65 17.27 -6.14
CA LYS A 41 26.61 17.36 -7.17
C LYS A 41 25.38 16.55 -6.79
N TYR A 42 25.56 15.38 -6.20
CA TYR A 42 24.46 14.57 -5.71
C TYR A 42 23.72 15.25 -4.56
N LEU A 43 24.43 15.81 -3.57
CA LEU A 43 23.82 16.58 -2.49
C LEU A 43 23.03 17.80 -3.01
N VAL A 44 23.51 18.44 -4.08
CA VAL A 44 22.77 19.51 -4.79
C VAL A 44 21.51 18.97 -5.47
N GLN A 45 21.61 17.83 -6.18
CA GLN A 45 20.47 17.19 -6.84
C GLN A 45 19.39 16.75 -5.85
N GLN A 46 19.79 16.28 -4.66
CA GLN A 46 18.88 15.95 -3.57
C GLN A 46 18.37 17.19 -2.81
N ASN A 47 18.71 18.41 -3.26
CA ASN A 47 18.32 19.68 -2.65
C ASN A 47 18.75 19.81 -1.17
N LEU A 48 19.84 19.13 -0.77
CA LEU A 48 20.39 19.20 0.59
C LEU A 48 21.31 20.42 0.74
N VAL A 49 22.02 20.75 -0.34
CA VAL A 49 22.89 21.91 -0.42
C VAL A 49 22.63 22.67 -1.72
N ILE A 50 22.95 23.96 -1.73
CA ILE A 50 22.97 24.79 -2.93
C ILE A 50 24.41 25.16 -3.25
N ASP A 51 24.71 25.19 -4.54
CA ASP A 51 25.97 25.71 -5.06
C ASP A 51 25.87 27.25 -5.17
N VAL A 52 26.80 27.94 -4.52
CA VAL A 52 27.00 29.37 -4.52
C VAL A 52 28.27 29.64 -5.33
N ASN A 53 28.07 29.97 -6.61
CA ASN A 53 29.11 30.37 -7.57
C ASN A 53 30.17 29.30 -7.91
N MET A 54 29.82 28.00 -7.89
CA MET A 54 30.68 26.86 -8.26
C MET A 54 31.89 26.61 -7.34
N GLU A 55 32.04 27.42 -6.30
CA GLU A 55 33.16 27.32 -5.35
C GLU A 55 32.70 27.06 -3.92
N PHE A 56 31.48 27.47 -3.57
CA PHE A 56 30.96 27.36 -2.21
C PHE A 56 29.62 26.65 -2.20
N TYR A 57 29.35 25.94 -1.12
CA TYR A 57 28.10 25.25 -0.89
C TYR A 57 27.44 25.79 0.36
N ARG A 58 26.13 25.95 0.33
CA ARG A 58 25.33 26.34 1.50
C ARG A 58 24.26 25.29 1.76
N ILE A 59 23.99 25.01 3.02
CA ILE A 59 22.92 24.07 3.37
C ILE A 59 21.54 24.68 3.11
N THR A 60 20.63 23.88 2.56
CA THR A 60 19.21 24.26 2.40
C THR A 60 18.43 24.05 3.69
N GLN A 61 17.15 24.46 3.71
CA GLN A 61 16.26 24.09 4.82
C GLN A 61 16.05 22.57 4.90
N PHE A 62 15.92 21.91 3.74
CA PHE A 62 15.78 20.46 3.69
C PHE A 62 17.06 19.76 4.18
N GLY A 63 18.24 20.21 3.76
CA GLY A 63 19.51 19.70 4.26
C GLY A 63 19.66 19.86 5.78
N ARG A 64 19.19 20.97 6.36
CA ARG A 64 19.17 21.15 7.82
C ARG A 64 18.30 20.11 8.51
N GLN A 65 17.08 19.92 8.03
CA GLN A 65 16.17 18.91 8.58
C GLN A 65 16.80 17.52 8.52
N VAL A 66 17.39 17.15 7.38
CA VAL A 66 18.10 15.87 7.19
C VAL A 66 19.29 15.73 8.15
N TYR A 67 20.02 16.81 8.40
CA TYR A 67 21.10 16.79 9.39
C TYR A 67 20.57 16.62 10.82
N GLU A 68 19.52 17.37 11.19
CA GLU A 68 18.92 17.36 12.53
C GLU A 68 18.31 16.01 12.93
N ILE A 69 17.78 15.23 11.97
CA ILE A 69 17.31 13.86 12.24
C ILE A 69 18.45 12.84 12.43
N GLY A 70 19.69 13.28 12.23
CA GLY A 70 20.92 12.51 12.46
C GLY A 70 21.69 12.17 11.19
N GLY A 71 21.55 12.97 10.13
CA GLY A 71 22.35 12.88 8.92
C GLY A 71 21.71 12.12 7.76
N TRP A 72 22.42 12.08 6.64
CA TRP A 72 21.99 11.46 5.39
C TRP A 72 21.72 9.97 5.55
N LEU A 73 22.60 9.24 6.25
CA LEU A 73 22.44 7.80 6.45
C LEU A 73 21.16 7.46 7.22
N LYS A 74 20.88 8.24 8.28
CA LYS A 74 19.70 8.03 9.11
C LYS A 74 18.42 8.42 8.36
N TYR A 75 18.49 9.46 7.54
CA TYR A 75 17.40 9.80 6.62
C TYR A 75 17.09 8.68 5.62
N LEU A 76 18.11 8.06 5.02
CA LEU A 76 17.93 6.93 4.11
C LEU A 76 17.32 5.72 4.82
N GLN A 77 17.73 5.45 6.07
CA GLN A 77 17.11 4.41 6.87
C GLN A 77 15.63 4.69 7.14
N PHE A 78 15.31 5.91 7.56
CA PHE A 78 13.93 6.33 7.80
C PHE A 78 13.04 6.17 6.56
N GLN A 79 13.53 6.55 5.38
CA GLN A 79 12.78 6.35 4.13
C GLN A 79 12.53 4.88 3.80
N LYS A 80 13.50 3.99 4.08
CA LYS A 80 13.32 2.55 3.89
C LYS A 80 12.24 2.00 4.81
N GLU A 81 12.29 2.36 6.09
CA GLU A 81 11.30 1.97 7.09
C GLU A 81 9.89 2.46 6.71
N GLU A 82 9.75 3.74 6.31
CA GLU A 82 8.46 4.30 5.87
C GLU A 82 7.91 3.57 4.63
N THR A 83 8.79 3.22 3.70
CA THR A 83 8.42 2.47 2.48
C THR A 83 7.97 1.05 2.81
N GLU A 84 8.66 0.37 3.73
CA GLU A 84 8.30 -0.98 4.18
C GLU A 84 6.97 -0.96 4.95
N GLU A 85 6.74 0.05 5.79
CA GLU A 85 5.46 0.23 6.47
C GLU A 85 4.31 0.46 5.49
N LYS A 86 4.49 1.30 4.47
CA LYS A 86 3.47 1.52 3.42
C LYS A 86 3.14 0.22 2.69
N LYS A 87 4.15 -0.53 2.25
CA LYS A 87 3.96 -1.85 1.61
C LYS A 87 3.23 -2.84 2.53
N ASN A 88 3.57 -2.85 3.82
CA ASN A 88 2.90 -3.71 4.78
C ASN A 88 1.43 -3.31 5.03
N LYS A 89 1.12 -2.01 5.02
CA LYS A 89 -0.27 -1.52 5.11
C LYS A 89 -1.06 -1.92 3.86
N GLU A 90 -0.53 -1.69 2.67
CA GLU A 90 -1.15 -2.09 1.40
C GLU A 90 -1.39 -3.60 1.33
N LYS A 91 -0.42 -4.42 1.78
CA LYS A 91 -0.59 -5.87 1.85
C LYS A 91 -1.72 -6.28 2.79
N LYS A 92 -1.82 -5.66 3.98
CA LYS A 92 -2.91 -5.92 4.93
C LYS A 92 -4.28 -5.52 4.37
N GLU A 93 -4.36 -4.39 3.68
CA GLU A 93 -5.59 -3.96 3.02
C GLU A 93 -6.00 -4.92 1.91
N TYR A 94 -5.04 -5.39 1.11
CA TYR A 94 -5.28 -6.40 0.09
C TYR A 94 -5.80 -7.73 0.68
N GLU A 95 -5.18 -8.22 1.75
CA GLU A 95 -5.64 -9.44 2.44
C GLU A 95 -7.06 -9.28 3.01
N LYS A 96 -7.39 -8.10 3.55
CA LYS A 96 -8.74 -7.80 4.04
C LYS A 96 -9.77 -7.79 2.90
N LEU A 97 -9.47 -7.09 1.80
CA LEU A 97 -10.33 -7.05 0.61
C LEU A 97 -10.56 -8.44 0.03
N LYS A 98 -9.51 -9.28 -0.01
CA LYS A 98 -9.61 -10.67 -0.45
C LYS A 98 -10.58 -11.47 0.43
N HIS A 99 -10.45 -11.35 1.75
CA HIS A 99 -11.35 -12.03 2.69
C HIS A 99 -12.79 -11.53 2.57
N GLU A 100 -13.01 -10.22 2.41
CA GLU A 100 -14.34 -9.66 2.17
C GLU A 100 -14.93 -10.18 0.85
N LEU A 101 -14.12 -10.30 -0.21
CA LEU A 101 -14.55 -10.85 -1.48
C LEU A 101 -14.91 -12.34 -1.38
N GLU A 102 -14.13 -13.14 -0.65
CA GLU A 102 -14.45 -14.54 -0.37
C GLU A 102 -15.76 -14.67 0.43
N LEU A 103 -16.00 -13.80 1.42
CA LEU A 103 -17.26 -13.75 2.16
C LEU A 103 -18.45 -13.39 1.26
N VAL A 104 -18.30 -12.39 0.40
CA VAL A 104 -19.35 -11.99 -0.55
C VAL A 104 -19.63 -13.11 -1.54
N GLN A 105 -18.59 -13.76 -2.08
CA GLN A 105 -18.74 -14.92 -2.97
C GLN A 105 -19.51 -16.04 -2.27
N LYS A 106 -19.12 -16.41 -1.05
CA LYS A 106 -19.82 -17.44 -0.28
C LYS A 106 -21.27 -17.07 0.01
N THR A 107 -21.53 -15.79 0.34
CA THR A 107 -22.89 -15.29 0.56
C THR A 107 -23.73 -15.35 -0.71
N LEU A 108 -23.14 -15.06 -1.88
CA LEU A 108 -23.80 -15.17 -3.17
C LEU A 108 -24.11 -16.63 -3.54
N GLU A 109 -23.17 -17.55 -3.28
CA GLU A 109 -23.40 -18.98 -3.46
C GLU A 109 -24.53 -19.50 -2.57
N ASP A 110 -24.52 -19.12 -1.29
CA ASP A 110 -25.57 -19.46 -0.33
C ASP A 110 -26.92 -18.86 -0.76
N TYR A 111 -26.94 -17.64 -1.29
CA TYR A 111 -28.15 -17.01 -1.82
C TYR A 111 -28.71 -17.75 -3.05
N ASP A 112 -27.86 -18.11 -4.01
CA ASP A 112 -28.32 -18.84 -5.21
C ASP A 112 -28.83 -20.24 -4.84
N LYS A 113 -28.18 -20.91 -3.89
CA LYS A 113 -28.65 -22.18 -3.33
C LYS A 113 -30.01 -22.02 -2.63
N THR A 114 -30.14 -21.05 -1.73
CA THR A 114 -31.39 -20.76 -1.02
C THR A 114 -32.52 -20.42 -1.99
N LYS A 115 -32.23 -19.65 -3.05
CA LYS A 115 -33.19 -19.31 -4.10
C LYS A 115 -33.69 -20.55 -4.86
N LYS A 116 -32.82 -21.52 -5.11
CA LYS A 116 -33.21 -22.81 -5.73
C LYS A 116 -34.06 -23.63 -4.77
N ASP A 117 -33.69 -23.69 -3.49
CA ASP A 117 -34.42 -24.43 -2.45
C ASP A 117 -35.85 -23.88 -2.26
N VAL A 118 -36.00 -22.56 -2.20
CA VAL A 118 -37.32 -21.89 -2.11
C VAL A 118 -38.18 -22.17 -3.36
N LYS A 119 -37.58 -22.18 -4.56
CA LYS A 119 -38.31 -22.55 -5.77
C LYS A 119 -38.77 -24.02 -5.76
N ALA A 120 -37.96 -24.92 -5.24
CA ALA A 120 -38.32 -26.33 -5.11
C ALA A 120 -39.46 -26.54 -4.11
N SER A 121 -39.38 -25.91 -2.94
CA SER A 121 -40.43 -26.02 -1.90
C SER A 121 -41.77 -25.45 -2.36
N LEU A 122 -41.76 -24.34 -3.11
CA LEU A 122 -42.96 -23.79 -3.75
C LEU A 122 -43.59 -24.77 -4.74
N LYS A 123 -42.79 -25.42 -5.60
CA LYS A 123 -43.30 -26.44 -6.53
C LYS A 123 -43.93 -27.61 -5.78
N VAL A 124 -43.27 -28.13 -4.76
CA VAL A 124 -43.80 -29.23 -3.92
C VAL A 124 -45.13 -28.83 -3.28
N SER A 125 -45.21 -27.60 -2.76
CA SER A 125 -46.42 -27.08 -2.14
C SER A 125 -47.58 -27.00 -3.14
N ILE A 126 -47.34 -26.47 -4.35
CA ILE A 126 -48.35 -26.41 -5.42
C ILE A 126 -48.84 -27.80 -5.80
N TRP A 127 -47.93 -28.76 -6.00
CA TRP A 127 -48.30 -30.15 -6.31
C TRP A 127 -49.12 -30.79 -5.19
N SER A 128 -48.77 -30.54 -3.93
CA SER A 128 -49.51 -31.10 -2.78
C SER A 128 -50.97 -30.61 -2.73
N VAL A 129 -51.21 -29.33 -3.03
CA VAL A 129 -52.56 -28.75 -3.10
C VAL A 129 -53.36 -29.35 -4.26
N ILE A 130 -52.74 -29.53 -5.43
CA ILE A 130 -53.39 -30.14 -6.59
C ILE A 130 -53.80 -31.59 -6.30
N ILE A 131 -52.91 -32.39 -5.69
CA ILE A 131 -53.19 -33.78 -5.32
C ILE A 131 -54.35 -33.84 -4.31
N ALA A 132 -54.35 -32.97 -3.31
CA ALA A 132 -55.44 -32.90 -2.32
C ALA A 132 -56.79 -32.54 -2.97
N ALA A 133 -56.80 -31.59 -3.90
CA ALA A 133 -58.01 -31.20 -4.63
C ALA A 133 -58.55 -32.34 -5.51
N LEU A 134 -57.66 -33.08 -6.20
CA LEU A 134 -58.04 -34.25 -7.00
C LEU A 134 -58.59 -35.40 -6.14
N ALA A 135 -58.00 -35.65 -4.97
CA ALA A 135 -58.51 -36.65 -4.02
C ALA A 135 -59.91 -36.29 -3.50
N LEU A 136 -60.14 -35.01 -3.18
CA LEU A 136 -61.46 -34.51 -2.78
C LEU A 136 -62.50 -34.66 -3.90
N LEU A 137 -62.15 -34.32 -5.15
CA LEU A 137 -63.03 -34.52 -6.31
C LEU A 137 -63.36 -36.00 -6.53
N GLY A 138 -62.37 -36.88 -6.39
CA GLY A 138 -62.58 -38.34 -6.46
C GLY A 138 -63.57 -38.83 -5.41
N LEU A 139 -63.41 -38.40 -4.16
CA LEU A 139 -64.34 -38.70 -3.06
C LEU A 139 -65.76 -38.22 -3.36
N ILE A 140 -65.93 -37.01 -3.88
CA ILE A 140 -67.25 -36.46 -4.25
C ILE A 140 -67.91 -37.32 -5.35
N ILE A 141 -67.17 -37.68 -6.40
CA ILE A 141 -67.68 -38.53 -7.48
C ILE A 141 -68.12 -39.90 -6.94
N GLN A 142 -67.34 -40.47 -6.03
CA GLN A 142 -67.60 -41.79 -5.46
C GLN A 142 -68.86 -41.80 -4.59
N ILE A 143 -69.13 -40.72 -3.84
CA ILE A 143 -70.37 -40.50 -3.09
C ILE A 143 -71.57 -40.42 -4.04
N ILE A 144 -71.46 -39.66 -5.14
CA ILE A 144 -72.56 -39.52 -6.12
C ILE A 144 -72.90 -40.87 -6.79
N LEU A 145 -71.92 -41.73 -7.03
CA LEU A 145 -72.14 -43.05 -7.65
C LEU A 145 -72.69 -44.11 -6.69
N THR A 146 -72.65 -43.88 -5.37
CA THR A 146 -73.14 -44.83 -4.35
C THR A 146 -74.53 -44.50 -3.79
N VAL A 147 -75.08 -43.33 -4.14
CA VAL A 147 -76.44 -42.86 -3.79
C VAL A 147 -77.37 -43.08 -4.97
#